data_AF-A0A358QYS4-F1
#
_entry.id   AF-A0A358QYS4-F1
#
_cell.length_a   1.000
_cell.length_b   1.000
_cell.length_c   1.000
_cell.angle_alpha   90.00
_cell.angle_beta   90.00
_cell.angle_gamma   90.00
#
_symmetry.space_group_name_H-M   'P 1'
#
loop_
_entity.id
_entity.type
_entity.pdbx_description
1 polymer ?
#
loop_
_entity_poly.entity_id
_entity_poly.type
_entity_poly.pdbx_seq_one_letter_code
_entity_poly.pdbx_strand_id
1 'polypeptide(L)'
;MSKKATLSDIIDIARSNEEKGAGFYARMAERAGSESIKSVFQKLYREELEHKAAFEKMLGIEAASGEEIGEEEGKLLKSLISTSVFHKMSEDSWEALSPAEALAIGVQAEKDSILLYQSIFNQSKSPTVRSMLSILLEEEKRHLVELRDHLEELQ
;
A
#
# COMPACT_ATOMS: atom_id res chain seq x y z
N MET A 1 -21.08 10.30 19.86
CA MET A 1 -20.52 10.96 18.66
C MET A 1 -19.33 10.14 18.22
N SER A 2 -19.30 9.66 16.97
CA SER A 2 -18.15 8.87 16.49
C SER A 2 -16.95 9.81 16.33
N LYS A 3 -15.79 9.44 16.86
CA LYS A 3 -14.56 10.24 16.75
C LYS A 3 -14.26 10.48 15.26
N LYS A 4 -14.10 11.74 14.84
CA LYS A 4 -13.63 12.05 13.48
C LYS A 4 -12.24 11.44 13.30
N ALA A 5 -11.99 10.86 12.12
CA ALA A 5 -10.66 10.33 11.81
C ALA A 5 -9.71 11.49 11.53
N THR A 6 -8.51 11.38 12.08
CA THR A 6 -7.40 12.31 11.81
C THR A 6 -6.58 11.81 10.64
N LEU A 7 -5.79 12.68 10.03
CA LEU A 7 -4.87 12.27 8.97
C LEU A 7 -3.83 11.27 9.48
N SER A 8 -3.41 11.41 10.75
CA SER A 8 -2.53 10.45 11.41
C SER A 8 -3.16 9.05 11.50
N ASP A 9 -4.47 8.94 11.78
CA ASP A 9 -5.13 7.63 11.82
C ASP A 9 -5.08 6.96 10.43
N ILE A 10 -5.26 7.72 9.36
CA ILE A 10 -5.22 7.21 7.98
C ILE A 10 -3.81 6.81 7.58
N ILE A 11 -2.80 7.60 7.94
CA ILE A 11 -1.38 7.30 7.68
C ILE A 11 -0.96 6.03 8.43
N ASP A 12 -1.45 5.78 9.64
CA ASP A 12 -1.11 4.55 10.38
C ASP A 12 -1.76 3.32 9.74
N ILE A 13 -2.93 3.49 9.14
CA ILE A 13 -3.54 2.43 8.35
C ILE A 13 -2.74 2.17 7.07
N ALA A 14 -2.27 3.21 6.38
CA ALA A 14 -1.40 3.05 5.21
C ALA A 14 -0.09 2.33 5.58
N ARG A 15 0.57 2.71 6.69
CA ARG A 15 1.72 1.98 7.27
C ARG A 15 1.43 0.50 7.48
N SER A 16 0.26 0.19 8.04
CA SER A 16 -0.16 -1.19 8.30
C SER A 16 -0.44 -1.96 7.01
N ASN A 17 -0.84 -1.26 5.94
CA ASN A 17 -1.02 -1.83 4.61
C ASN A 17 0.32 -2.25 4.00
N GLU A 18 1.35 -1.41 4.09
CA GLU A 18 2.70 -1.76 3.61
C GLU A 18 3.30 -2.94 4.38
N GLU A 19 3.07 -2.98 5.70
CA GLU A 19 3.48 -4.12 6.52
C GLU A 19 2.84 -5.42 6.03
N LYS A 20 1.57 -5.37 5.63
CA LYS A 20 0.86 -6.51 5.08
C LYS A 20 1.30 -6.84 3.64
N GLY A 21 1.58 -5.83 2.82
CA GLY A 21 2.16 -5.97 1.48
C GLY A 21 3.52 -6.65 1.52
N ALA A 22 4.40 -6.21 2.41
CA ALA A 22 5.69 -6.85 2.68
C ALA A 22 5.51 -8.33 3.06
N GLY A 23 4.62 -8.63 3.99
CA GLY A 23 4.32 -10.02 4.38
C GLY A 23 3.82 -10.86 3.21
N PHE A 24 2.91 -10.31 2.41
CA PHE A 24 2.37 -10.95 1.22
C PHE A 24 3.46 -11.26 0.20
N TYR A 25 4.26 -10.27 -0.21
CA TYR A 25 5.30 -10.46 -1.22
C TYR A 25 6.44 -11.37 -0.73
N ALA A 26 6.82 -11.29 0.55
CA ALA A 26 7.76 -12.25 1.13
C ALA A 26 7.25 -13.68 0.97
N ARG A 27 5.97 -13.91 1.29
CA ARG A 27 5.37 -15.24 1.18
C ARG A 27 5.23 -15.71 -0.27
N MET A 28 4.90 -14.82 -1.19
CA MET A 28 4.82 -15.15 -2.62
C MET A 28 6.20 -15.47 -3.21
N ALA A 29 7.26 -14.78 -2.77
CA ALA A 29 8.63 -15.09 -3.16
C ALA A 29 9.07 -16.50 -2.75
N GLU A 30 8.70 -16.98 -1.56
CA GLU A 30 9.01 -18.34 -1.09
C GLU A 30 8.34 -19.42 -1.95
N ARG A 31 7.18 -19.10 -2.53
CA ARG A 31 6.34 -20.02 -3.29
C ARG A 31 6.45 -19.86 -4.81
N ALA A 32 7.25 -18.90 -5.27
CA ALA A 32 7.42 -18.63 -6.69
C ALA A 32 8.03 -19.84 -7.42
N GLY A 33 7.38 -20.26 -8.50
CA GLY A 33 7.82 -21.40 -9.32
C GLY A 33 8.97 -21.11 -10.28
N SER A 34 9.34 -19.83 -10.45
CA SER A 34 10.44 -19.39 -11.30
C SER A 34 11.31 -18.35 -10.59
N GLU A 35 12.60 -18.33 -10.92
CA GLU A 35 13.55 -17.38 -10.32
C GLU A 35 13.22 -15.93 -10.71
N SER A 36 12.65 -15.71 -11.90
CA SER A 36 12.20 -14.38 -12.35
C SER A 36 11.11 -13.82 -11.44
N ILE A 37 10.03 -14.58 -11.23
CA ILE A 37 8.90 -14.17 -10.38
C ILE A 37 9.35 -14.02 -8.92
N LYS A 38 10.20 -14.92 -8.45
CA LYS A 38 10.80 -14.84 -7.12
C LYS A 38 11.56 -13.52 -6.92
N SER A 39 12.39 -13.14 -7.88
CA SER A 39 13.17 -11.90 -7.81
C SER A 39 12.28 -10.66 -7.73
N VAL A 40 11.18 -10.64 -8.48
CA VAL A 40 10.19 -9.55 -8.46
C VAL A 40 9.55 -9.43 -7.07
N PHE A 41 9.03 -10.53 -6.52
CA PHE A 41 8.42 -10.49 -5.19
C PHE A 41 9.43 -10.18 -4.07
N GLN A 42 10.68 -10.64 -4.17
CA GLN A 42 11.72 -10.26 -3.20
C GLN A 42 12.09 -8.78 -3.27
N LYS A 43 12.06 -8.19 -4.47
CA LYS A 43 12.27 -6.76 -4.67
C LYS A 43 11.14 -5.97 -4.03
N LEU A 44 9.89 -6.27 -4.38
CA LEU A 44 8.70 -5.61 -3.83
C LEU A 44 8.66 -5.73 -2.31
N TYR A 45 8.91 -6.92 -1.74
CA TYR A 45 9.02 -7.10 -0.29
C TYR A 45 9.96 -6.09 0.39
N ARG A 46 11.14 -5.82 -0.20
CA ARG A 46 12.10 -4.87 0.37
C ARG A 46 11.60 -3.43 0.24
N GLU A 47 11.05 -3.08 -0.91
CA GLU A 47 10.51 -1.74 -1.18
C GLU A 47 9.34 -1.42 -0.24
N GLU A 48 8.44 -2.37 0.01
CA GLU A 48 7.35 -2.25 1.00
C GLU A 48 7.84 -1.98 2.42
N LEU A 49 8.97 -2.57 2.83
CA LEU A 49 9.57 -2.26 4.13
C LEU A 49 10.11 -0.83 4.19
N GLU A 50 10.64 -0.32 3.09
CA GLU A 50 11.07 1.07 2.97
C GLU A 50 9.87 2.03 3.00
N HIS A 51 8.76 1.67 2.35
CA HIS A 51 7.51 2.41 2.37
C HIS A 51 6.89 2.47 3.76
N LYS A 52 6.82 1.32 4.45
CA LYS A 52 6.41 1.25 5.87
C LYS A 52 7.23 2.23 6.72
N ALA A 53 8.55 2.23 6.58
CA ALA A 53 9.43 3.12 7.32
C ALA A 53 9.22 4.60 6.94
N ALA A 54 8.84 4.90 5.69
CA ALA A 54 8.45 6.24 5.27
C ALA A 54 7.15 6.69 5.95
N PHE A 55 6.13 5.84 6.01
CA PHE A 55 4.89 6.14 6.73
C PHE A 55 5.09 6.31 8.23
N GLU A 56 5.96 5.52 8.87
CA GLU A 56 6.34 5.71 10.28
C GLU A 56 6.93 7.09 10.54
N LYS A 57 7.76 7.60 9.62
CA LYS A 57 8.29 8.98 9.70
C LYS A 57 7.18 10.02 9.50
N MET A 58 6.27 9.81 8.56
CA MET A 58 5.13 10.72 8.33
C MET A 58 4.23 10.81 9.57
N LEU A 59 3.98 9.70 10.26
CA LEU A 59 3.23 9.67 11.51
C LEU A 59 3.84 10.59 12.57
N GLY A 60 5.17 10.55 12.72
CA GLY A 60 5.86 11.45 13.65
C GLY A 60 5.68 12.93 13.31
N ILE A 61 5.55 13.28 12.03
CA ILE A 61 5.33 14.65 11.57
C ILE A 61 3.87 15.08 11.78
N GLU A 62 2.89 14.25 11.38
CA GLU A 62 1.47 14.58 11.43
C GLU A 62 0.86 14.46 12.84
N ALA A 63 1.40 13.59 13.71
CA ALA A 63 0.97 13.55 15.11
C ALA A 63 1.21 14.88 15.84
N ALA A 64 2.20 15.67 15.39
CA ALA A 64 2.46 17.01 15.91
C ALA A 64 1.52 18.08 15.32
N SER A 65 0.87 17.82 14.18
CA SER A 65 -0.03 18.77 13.51
C SER A 65 -1.43 18.77 14.14
N GLY A 66 -1.93 17.60 14.53
CA GLY A 66 -3.27 17.43 15.11
C GLY A 66 -4.40 17.76 14.13
N GLU A 67 -4.14 17.72 12.82
CA GLU A 67 -5.08 18.16 11.81
C GLU A 67 -6.28 17.20 11.64
N GLU A 68 -7.49 17.78 11.71
CA GLU A 68 -8.72 17.09 11.35
C GLU A 68 -8.91 17.07 9.84
N ILE A 69 -9.35 15.92 9.33
CA ILE A 69 -9.81 15.78 7.95
C ILE A 69 -11.30 16.21 7.89
N GLY A 70 -11.70 16.85 6.80
CA GLY A 70 -13.12 17.09 6.51
C GLY A 70 -13.94 15.80 6.50
N GLU A 71 -15.23 15.89 6.77
CA GLU A 71 -16.08 14.70 6.98
C GLU A 71 -16.20 13.85 5.71
N GLU A 72 -16.36 14.48 4.55
CA GLU A 72 -16.50 13.79 3.26
C GLU A 72 -15.19 13.09 2.87
N GLU A 73 -14.06 13.77 3.03
CA GLU A 73 -12.75 13.21 2.70
C GLU A 73 -12.36 12.10 3.69
N GLY A 74 -12.72 12.25 4.97
CA GLY A 74 -12.60 11.19 5.95
C GLY A 74 -13.42 9.95 5.60
N LYS A 75 -14.64 10.12 5.04
CA LYS A 75 -15.46 8.99 4.54
C LYS A 75 -14.83 8.35 3.30
N LEU A 76 -14.31 9.15 2.37
CA LEU A 76 -13.62 8.65 1.19
C LEU A 76 -12.42 7.78 1.57
N LEU A 77 -11.52 8.29 2.42
CA LEU A 77 -10.32 7.58 2.87
C LEU A 77 -10.68 6.27 3.57
N LYS A 78 -11.69 6.28 4.45
CA LYS A 78 -12.20 5.06 5.09
C LYS A 78 -12.76 4.06 4.07
N SER A 79 -13.46 4.55 3.04
CA SER A 79 -13.98 3.70 1.98
C SER A 79 -12.82 3.01 1.26
N LEU A 80 -11.82 3.78 0.78
CA LEU A 80 -10.65 3.25 0.09
C LEU A 80 -9.97 2.14 0.89
N ILE A 81 -9.71 2.40 2.18
CA ILE A 81 -9.13 1.42 3.12
C ILE A 81 -10.00 0.17 3.21
N SER A 82 -11.29 0.32 3.53
CA SER A 82 -12.20 -0.81 3.74
C SER A 82 -12.41 -1.65 2.48
N THR A 83 -12.22 -1.04 1.31
CA THR A 83 -12.36 -1.71 0.02
C THR A 83 -11.08 -2.34 -0.49
N SER A 84 -9.92 -1.97 0.07
CA SER A 84 -8.61 -2.42 -0.38
C SER A 84 -8.45 -3.93 -0.30
N VAL A 85 -7.67 -4.49 -1.22
CA VAL A 85 -7.46 -5.94 -1.33
C VAL A 85 -6.84 -6.52 -0.06
N PHE A 86 -5.82 -5.87 0.50
CA PHE A 86 -5.17 -6.32 1.72
C PHE A 86 -6.04 -6.14 2.97
N HIS A 87 -6.95 -5.16 3.01
CA HIS A 87 -7.91 -5.11 4.13
C HIS A 87 -8.90 -6.27 4.12
N LYS A 88 -9.34 -6.70 2.93
CA LYS A 88 -10.35 -7.77 2.78
C LYS A 88 -9.78 -9.19 2.85
N MET A 89 -8.50 -9.35 2.54
CA MET A 89 -7.88 -10.67 2.41
C MET A 89 -7.32 -11.16 3.76
N SER A 90 -7.55 -12.44 4.09
CA SER A 90 -6.89 -13.10 5.23
C SER A 90 -5.50 -13.59 4.82
N GLU A 91 -4.54 -13.59 5.74
CA GLU A 91 -3.20 -14.15 5.45
C GLU A 91 -3.26 -15.66 5.20
N ASP A 92 -4.21 -16.35 5.83
CA ASP A 92 -4.43 -17.79 5.62
C ASP A 92 -4.77 -18.14 4.16
N SER A 93 -5.35 -17.20 3.39
CA SER A 93 -5.70 -17.46 1.99
C SER A 93 -4.50 -17.39 1.05
N TRP A 94 -3.36 -16.87 1.50
CA TRP A 94 -2.17 -16.71 0.64
C TRP A 94 -1.67 -18.05 0.12
N GLU A 95 -1.74 -19.10 0.93
CA GLU A 95 -1.26 -20.46 0.62
C GLU A 95 -1.96 -21.13 -0.56
N ALA A 96 -3.18 -20.69 -0.88
CA ALA A 96 -3.97 -21.27 -1.96
C ALA A 96 -3.72 -20.60 -3.31
N LEU A 97 -3.03 -19.46 -3.34
CA LEU A 97 -2.85 -18.66 -4.55
C LEU A 97 -1.89 -19.32 -5.54
N SER A 98 -2.27 -19.31 -6.81
CA SER A 98 -1.39 -19.51 -7.95
C SER A 98 -0.52 -18.28 -8.21
N PRO A 99 0.59 -18.41 -8.97
CA PRO A 99 1.41 -17.25 -9.34
C PRO A 99 0.63 -16.13 -10.07
N ALA A 100 -0.29 -16.49 -10.97
CA ALA A 100 -1.10 -15.52 -11.69
C ALA A 100 -2.08 -14.78 -10.76
N GLU A 101 -2.71 -15.48 -9.81
CA GLU A 101 -3.58 -14.85 -8.81
C GLU A 101 -2.78 -13.93 -7.87
N ALA A 102 -1.58 -14.35 -7.47
CA ALA A 102 -0.70 -13.55 -6.63
C ALA A 102 -0.29 -12.22 -7.32
N LEU A 103 0.08 -12.28 -8.60
CA LEU A 103 0.39 -11.10 -9.40
C LEU A 103 -0.85 -10.22 -9.60
N ALA A 104 -2.01 -10.80 -9.87
CA ALA A 104 -3.27 -10.04 -10.00
C ALA A 104 -3.67 -9.32 -8.70
N ILE A 105 -3.43 -9.96 -7.54
CA ILE A 105 -3.60 -9.33 -6.23
C ILE A 105 -2.61 -8.18 -6.05
N GLY A 106 -1.33 -8.38 -6.39
CA GLY A 106 -0.32 -7.32 -6.35
C GLY A 106 -0.75 -6.12 -7.20
N VAL A 107 -1.16 -6.34 -8.45
CA VAL A 107 -1.68 -5.28 -9.34
C VAL A 107 -2.85 -4.51 -8.70
N GLN A 108 -3.74 -5.19 -7.99
CA GLN A 108 -4.83 -4.51 -7.30
C GLN A 108 -4.35 -3.74 -6.06
N ALA A 109 -3.40 -4.31 -5.30
CA ALA A 109 -2.79 -3.66 -4.16
C ALA A 109 -2.12 -2.33 -4.55
N GLU A 110 -1.32 -2.33 -5.63
CA GLU A 110 -0.67 -1.10 -6.11
C GLU A 110 -1.67 -0.02 -6.50
N LYS A 111 -2.78 -0.40 -7.15
CA LYS A 111 -3.86 0.54 -7.50
C LYS A 111 -4.52 1.13 -6.26
N ASP A 112 -4.77 0.29 -5.25
CA ASP A 112 -5.37 0.71 -3.99
C ASP A 112 -4.43 1.68 -3.25
N SER A 113 -3.13 1.37 -3.18
CA SER A 113 -2.07 2.21 -2.62
C SER A 113 -1.99 3.57 -3.33
N ILE A 114 -1.93 3.58 -4.67
CA ILE A 114 -1.91 4.82 -5.47
C ILE A 114 -3.10 5.73 -5.16
N LEU A 115 -4.31 5.17 -5.12
CA LEU A 115 -5.52 5.94 -4.81
C LEU A 115 -5.51 6.49 -3.38
N LEU A 116 -5.07 5.68 -2.42
CA LEU A 116 -4.96 6.09 -1.02
C LEU A 116 -3.91 7.19 -0.85
N TYR A 117 -2.71 7.04 -1.43
CA TYR A 117 -1.59 7.96 -1.24
C TYR A 117 -1.87 9.29 -1.91
N GLN A 118 -2.51 9.29 -3.08
CA GLN A 118 -2.96 10.51 -3.74
C GLN A 118 -3.99 11.25 -2.89
N SER A 119 -4.88 10.52 -2.20
CA SER A 119 -5.88 11.10 -1.31
C SER A 119 -5.23 11.69 -0.05
N ILE A 120 -4.29 11.00 0.58
CA ILE A 120 -3.51 11.52 1.73
C ILE A 120 -2.72 12.76 1.29
N PHE A 121 -2.08 12.74 0.12
CA PHE A 121 -1.31 13.86 -0.42
C PHE A 121 -2.17 15.12 -0.58
N ASN A 122 -3.40 14.96 -1.05
CA ASN A 122 -4.33 16.08 -1.22
C ASN A 122 -4.74 16.70 0.12
N GLN A 123 -4.85 15.88 1.18
CA GLN A 123 -5.26 16.33 2.50
C GLN A 123 -4.11 16.86 3.37
N SER A 124 -2.88 16.38 3.17
CA SER A 124 -1.73 16.85 3.96
C SER A 124 -1.37 18.29 3.59
N LYS A 125 -1.20 19.13 4.61
CA LYS A 125 -0.64 20.49 4.48
C LYS A 125 0.87 20.52 4.65
N SER A 126 1.48 19.46 5.16
CA SER A 126 2.93 19.39 5.40
C SER A 126 3.69 19.22 4.08
N PRO A 127 4.54 20.18 3.67
CA PRO A 127 5.32 20.05 2.44
C PRO A 127 6.24 18.83 2.46
N THR A 128 6.78 18.48 3.63
CA THR A 128 7.62 17.29 3.81
C THR A 128 6.84 16.01 3.56
N VAL A 129 5.66 15.86 4.15
CA VAL A 129 4.81 14.67 3.96
C VAL A 129 4.37 14.55 2.50
N ARG A 130 3.96 15.67 1.88
CA ARG A 130 3.62 15.71 0.46
C ARG A 130 4.79 15.29 -0.44
N SER A 131 6.01 15.75 -0.13
CA SER A 131 7.21 15.34 -0.88
C SER A 131 7.48 13.85 -0.74
N MET A 132 7.33 13.28 0.46
CA MET A 132 7.52 11.86 0.69
C MET A 132 6.45 11.02 -0.05
N LEU A 133 5.18 11.41 0.04
CA LEU A 133 4.08 10.76 -0.69
C LEU A 133 4.27 10.81 -2.21
N SER A 134 4.82 11.91 -2.74
CA SER A 134 5.11 12.00 -4.17
C SER A 134 6.16 10.98 -4.62
N ILE A 135 7.13 10.63 -3.76
CA ILE A 135 8.13 9.60 -4.08
C ILE A 135 7.47 8.22 -4.08
N LEU A 136 6.72 7.90 -3.03
CA LEU A 136 5.98 6.62 -2.92
C LEU A 136 5.01 6.45 -4.09
N LEU A 137 4.25 7.48 -4.47
CA LEU A 137 3.34 7.43 -5.61
C LEU A 137 4.02 7.08 -6.93
N GLU A 138 5.25 7.53 -7.15
CA GLU A 138 6.00 7.16 -8.36
C GLU A 138 6.59 5.75 -8.27
N GLU A 139 6.87 5.24 -7.06
CA GLU A 139 7.27 3.85 -6.83
C GLU A 139 6.12 2.89 -7.11
N GLU A 140 4.94 3.09 -6.51
CA GLU A 140 3.78 2.21 -6.72
C GLU A 140 3.31 2.18 -8.17
N LYS A 141 3.42 3.30 -8.90
CA LYS A 141 3.15 3.31 -10.34
C LYS A 141 4.13 2.42 -11.13
N ARG A 142 5.40 2.36 -10.72
CA ARG A 142 6.38 1.45 -11.35
C ARG A 142 6.09 0.00 -10.98
N HIS A 143 5.79 -0.28 -9.71
CA HIS A 143 5.39 -1.61 -9.25
C HIS A 143 4.17 -2.12 -10.03
N LEU A 144 3.15 -1.27 -10.20
CA LEU A 144 1.96 -1.59 -10.98
C LEU A 144 2.28 -2.02 -12.42
N VAL A 145 3.18 -1.29 -13.08
CA VAL A 145 3.61 -1.63 -14.46
C VAL A 145 4.37 -2.96 -14.47
N GLU A 146 5.35 -3.13 -13.58
CA GLU A 146 6.16 -4.35 -13.50
C GLU A 146 5.32 -5.60 -13.19
N LEU A 147 4.40 -5.51 -12.23
CA LEU A 147 3.49 -6.60 -11.88
C LEU A 147 2.53 -6.95 -13.02
N ARG A 148 2.02 -5.94 -13.74
CA ARG A 148 1.15 -6.17 -14.91
C ARG A 148 1.92 -6.86 -16.02
N ASP A 149 3.13 -6.41 -16.34
CA ASP A 149 3.93 -6.98 -17.42
C ASP A 149 4.22 -8.47 -17.14
N HIS A 150 4.58 -8.82 -15.90
CA HIS A 150 4.75 -10.23 -15.51
C HIS A 150 3.45 -11.04 -15.49
N LEU A 151 2.31 -10.43 -15.18
CA LEU A 151 1.02 -11.11 -15.25
C LEU A 151 0.64 -11.45 -16.71
N GLU A 152 0.92 -10.54 -17.65
CA GLU A 152 0.69 -10.75 -19.08
C GLU A 152 1.57 -11.87 -19.64
N GLU A 153 2.81 -12.02 -19.16
CA GLU A 153 3.72 -13.11 -19.55
C GLU A 153 3.25 -14.51 -19.11
N LEU A 154 2.34 -14.60 -18.13
CA LEU A 154 1.80 -15.87 -17.62
C LEU A 154 0.50 -16.33 -18.31
N GLN A 155 -0.08 -15.50 -19.18
CA GLN A 155 -1.34 -15.75 -19.88
C GLN A 155 -1.12 -16.26 -21.30
#